data_AF-A0A849TF52-F1
#
_entry.id   AF-A0A849TF52-F1
#
_cell.length_a   1.000
_cell.length_b   1.000
_cell.length_c   1.000
_cell.angle_alpha   90.00
_cell.angle_beta   90.00
_cell.angle_gamma   90.00
#
_symmetry.space_group_name_H-M   'P 1'
#
loop_
_entity.id
_entity.type
_entity.pdbx_description
1 polymer ?
#
loop_
_entity_poly.entity_id
_entity_poly.type
_entity_poly.pdbx_seq_one_letter_code
_entity_poly.pdbx_strand_id
1 'polypeptide(L)'
;MKNEQQKNTNLHRLWWVNQKTKKKFCAGRAFYLEKSGEFVLYVNLLEASATDGKRDEIYLKPVKVSEESIYYKVDKVIYRDDKTLRFSIGEAYQNKYTNGDIHILIEPLTNFFKKLVIDLTENKKESCEVQCA
;
A
#
# COMPACT_ATOMS: atom_id res chain seq x y z
N MET A 1 -35.39 -12.45 -1.77
CA MET A 1 -33.98 -12.85 -1.98
C MET A 1 -33.12 -11.81 -1.28
N LYS A 2 -32.36 -12.19 -0.25
CA LYS A 2 -31.56 -11.25 0.55
C LYS A 2 -30.33 -10.83 -0.27
N ASN A 3 -30.12 -9.52 -0.40
CA ASN A 3 -28.94 -8.91 -1.01
C ASN A 3 -27.67 -9.50 -0.41
N GLU A 4 -26.91 -10.24 -1.20
CA GLU A 4 -25.52 -10.55 -0.89
C GLU A 4 -24.74 -9.25 -1.04
N GLN A 5 -24.27 -8.71 0.09
CA GLN A 5 -23.23 -7.68 0.11
C GLN A 5 -22.02 -8.26 -0.65
N GLN A 6 -21.79 -7.81 -1.88
CA GLN A 6 -20.52 -8.00 -2.57
C GLN A 6 -19.43 -7.44 -1.66
N LYS A 7 -18.70 -8.32 -0.97
CA LYS A 7 -17.50 -7.96 -0.24
C LYS A 7 -16.55 -7.31 -1.23
N ASN A 8 -16.10 -6.09 -0.93
CA ASN A 8 -14.99 -5.45 -1.62
C ASN A 8 -13.75 -6.33 -1.47
N THR A 9 -13.54 -7.29 -2.38
CA THR A 9 -12.35 -8.16 -2.47
C THR A 9 -11.09 -7.39 -2.82
N ASN A 10 -11.24 -6.11 -3.19
CA ASN A 10 -10.17 -5.26 -3.69
C ASN A 10 -9.62 -4.32 -2.62
N LEU A 11 -10.07 -4.40 -1.37
CA LEU A 11 -9.63 -3.52 -0.29
C LEU A 11 -8.75 -4.27 0.72
N HIS A 12 -7.52 -3.80 0.90
CA HIS A 12 -6.53 -4.38 1.80
C HIS A 12 -6.07 -3.38 2.86
N ARG A 13 -5.59 -3.89 3.99
CA ARG A 13 -5.03 -3.06 5.06
C ARG A 13 -3.57 -2.75 4.78
N LEU A 14 -3.20 -1.51 5.06
CA LEU A 14 -1.82 -1.06 5.01
C LEU A 14 -1.30 -0.92 6.45
N TRP A 15 -0.12 -1.48 6.72
CA TRP A 15 0.50 -1.47 8.04
C TRP A 15 1.92 -0.91 8.02
N TRP A 16 2.22 -0.09 9.03
CA TRP A 16 3.59 0.19 9.44
C TRP A 16 4.03 -0.93 10.37
N VAL A 17 5.04 -1.69 9.96
CA VAL A 17 5.56 -2.80 10.75
C VAL A 17 6.91 -2.42 11.33
N ASN A 18 7.02 -2.44 12.66
CA ASN A 18 8.32 -2.35 13.32
C ASN A 18 9.05 -3.69 13.17
N GLN A 19 10.20 -3.70 12.50
CA GLN A 19 10.90 -4.93 12.18
C GLN A 19 11.50 -5.63 13.40
N LYS A 20 11.81 -4.88 14.47
CA LYS A 20 12.38 -5.39 15.73
C LYS A 20 11.30 -5.97 16.64
N THR A 21 10.20 -5.26 16.84
CA THR A 21 9.13 -5.67 17.78
C THR A 21 7.99 -6.43 17.13
N LYS A 22 7.94 -6.47 15.79
CA LYS A 22 6.84 -7.00 14.97
C LYS A 22 5.49 -6.33 15.21
N LYS A 23 5.45 -5.23 15.96
CA LYS A 23 4.23 -4.44 16.16
C LYS A 23 3.78 -3.82 14.84
N LYS A 24 2.48 -3.92 14.56
CA LYS A 24 1.81 -3.29 13.42
C LYS A 24 1.09 -2.02 13.88
N PHE A 25 1.19 -0.95 13.10
CA PHE A 25 0.45 0.29 13.29
C PHE A 25 -0.32 0.62 12.02
N CYS A 26 -1.57 1.05 12.15
CA CYS A 26 -2.44 1.33 11.00
C CYS A 26 -1.79 2.38 10.10
N ALA A 27 -1.45 2.01 8.87
CA ALA A 27 -0.85 2.91 7.90
C ALA A 27 -1.84 3.39 6.84
N GLY A 28 -3.07 2.84 6.80
CA GLY A 28 -4.11 3.23 5.85
C GLY A 28 -4.68 2.03 5.10
N ARG A 29 -4.99 2.22 3.82
CA ARG A 29 -5.67 1.23 2.98
C ARG A 29 -5.02 1.13 1.61
N ALA A 30 -5.08 -0.06 1.02
CA ALA A 30 -4.67 -0.32 -0.36
C ALA A 30 -5.86 -0.85 -1.16
N PHE A 31 -5.97 -0.44 -2.41
CA PHE A 31 -7.04 -0.83 -3.32
C PHE A 31 -6.45 -1.47 -4.57
N TYR A 32 -6.88 -2.69 -4.91
CA TYR A 32 -6.50 -3.33 -6.16
C TYR A 32 -7.37 -2.83 -7.32
N LEU A 33 -6.73 -2.36 -8.40
CA LEU A 33 -7.38 -1.91 -9.62
C LEU A 33 -7.31 -3.01 -10.67
N GLU A 34 -8.37 -3.82 -10.79
CA GLU A 34 -8.42 -4.95 -11.73
C GLU A 34 -8.12 -4.55 -13.18
N LYS A 35 -8.56 -3.36 -13.62
CA LYS A 35 -8.36 -2.89 -15.00
C LYS A 35 -6.89 -2.64 -15.35
N SER A 36 -6.08 -2.19 -14.40
CA SER A 36 -4.67 -1.88 -14.62
C SER A 36 -3.72 -2.90 -14.00
N GLY A 37 -4.23 -3.78 -13.13
CA GLY A 37 -3.42 -4.70 -12.34
C GLY A 37 -2.54 -4.00 -11.30
N GLU A 38 -2.86 -2.76 -10.93
CA GLU A 38 -2.09 -1.94 -9.99
C GLU A 38 -2.76 -1.91 -8.61
N PHE A 39 -1.98 -1.65 -7.55
CA PHE A 39 -2.54 -1.22 -6.27
C PHE A 39 -2.44 0.29 -6.12
N VAL A 40 -3.48 0.93 -5.57
CA VAL A 40 -3.44 2.32 -5.09
C VAL A 40 -3.35 2.31 -3.58
N LEU A 41 -2.40 3.05 -3.02
CA LEU A 41 -2.23 3.19 -1.58
C LEU A 41 -2.74 4.55 -1.13
N TYR A 42 -3.59 4.53 -0.11
CA TYR A 42 -3.92 5.70 0.69
C TYR A 42 -3.25 5.55 2.04
N VAL A 43 -2.10 6.21 2.17
CA VAL A 43 -1.31 6.19 3.41
C VAL A 43 -1.84 7.26 4.36
N ASN A 44 -2.17 6.87 5.59
CA ASN A 44 -2.46 7.76 6.71
C ASN A 44 -1.15 8.39 7.20
N LEU A 45 -0.56 9.27 6.41
CA LEU A 45 0.53 10.14 6.85
C LEU A 45 -0.06 11.54 7.08
N LEU A 46 0.19 12.11 8.26
CA LEU A 46 0.08 13.55 8.52
C LEU A 46 0.93 14.36 7.53
N GLU A 47 1.93 13.72 6.89
CA GLU A 47 2.88 14.29 5.92
C GLU A 47 2.57 13.91 4.46
N ALA A 48 1.41 13.33 4.14
CA ALA A 48 0.99 13.27 2.74
C ALA A 48 0.81 14.71 2.28
N SER A 49 1.84 15.25 1.62
CA SER A 49 1.94 16.64 1.19
C SER A 49 0.76 16.90 0.28
N ALA A 50 -0.29 17.54 0.81
CA ALA A 50 -1.46 17.91 0.05
C ALA A 50 -1.02 18.98 -0.96
N THR A 51 -0.49 18.54 -2.09
CA THR A 51 -0.18 19.41 -3.20
C THR A 51 -1.54 19.76 -3.80
N ASP A 52 -1.91 21.03 -3.72
CA ASP A 52 -3.18 21.56 -4.24
C ASP A 52 -4.44 20.90 -3.65
N GLY A 53 -4.40 20.53 -2.36
CA GLY A 53 -5.55 19.96 -1.65
C GLY A 53 -5.92 18.52 -2.03
N LYS A 54 -5.11 17.85 -2.87
CA LYS A 54 -5.27 16.43 -3.20
C LYS A 54 -4.34 15.57 -2.36
N ARG A 55 -4.84 14.42 -1.89
CA ARG A 55 -3.99 13.44 -1.20
C ARG A 55 -2.97 12.86 -2.18
N ASP A 56 -1.75 12.68 -1.72
CA ASP A 56 -0.72 11.95 -2.46
C ASP A 56 -1.22 10.55 -2.81
N GLU A 57 -1.29 10.24 -4.11
CA GLU A 57 -1.63 8.90 -4.58
C GLU A 57 -0.36 8.14 -4.90
N ILE A 58 -0.23 6.95 -4.29
CA ILE A 58 0.89 6.05 -4.53
C ILE A 58 0.37 4.80 -5.25
N TYR A 59 1.01 4.43 -6.34
CA TYR A 59 0.67 3.27 -7.15
C TYR A 59 1.76 2.21 -7.06
N LEU A 60 1.37 0.95 -6.95
CA LEU A 60 2.26 -0.19 -7.14
C LEU A 60 1.92 -0.85 -8.45
N LYS A 61 2.87 -0.83 -9.39
CA LYS A 61 2.74 -1.46 -10.70
C LYS A 61 3.63 -2.69 -10.77
N PRO A 62 3.10 -3.89 -11.08
CA PRO A 62 3.93 -5.07 -11.29
C PRO A 62 4.86 -4.83 -12.49
N VAL A 63 6.16 -5.05 -12.29
CA VAL A 63 7.20 -4.89 -13.33
C VAL A 63 7.90 -6.20 -13.66
N LYS A 64 7.85 -7.19 -12.75
CA LYS A 64 8.38 -8.52 -12.97
C LYS A 64 7.56 -9.54 -12.20
N VAL A 65 7.08 -10.56 -12.89
CA VAL A 65 6.32 -11.68 -12.34
C VAL A 65 7.10 -12.96 -12.64
N SER A 66 7.21 -13.82 -11.64
CA SER A 66 7.79 -15.16 -11.73
C SER A 66 6.97 -16.10 -10.87
N GLU A 67 7.24 -17.41 -10.97
CA GLU A 67 6.52 -18.42 -10.17
C GLU A 67 6.62 -18.17 -8.66
N GLU A 68 7.76 -17.69 -8.16
CA GLU A 68 7.99 -17.50 -6.72
C GLU A 68 7.85 -16.05 -6.24
N SER A 69 7.79 -15.08 -7.16
CA SER A 69 7.88 -13.67 -6.77
C SER A 69 7.25 -12.69 -7.75
N ILE A 70 6.71 -11.61 -7.18
CA ILE A 70 6.25 -10.43 -7.91
C ILE A 70 7.02 -9.22 -7.39
N TYR A 71 7.61 -8.46 -8.32
CA TYR A 71 8.25 -7.18 -8.06
C TYR A 71 7.41 -6.05 -8.63
N TYR A 72 7.31 -4.97 -7.88
CA TYR A 72 6.51 -3.81 -8.18
C TYR A 72 7.39 -2.56 -8.18
N LYS A 73 7.10 -1.65 -9.11
CA LYS A 73 7.57 -0.28 -9.07
C LYS A 73 6.59 0.55 -8.24
N VAL A 74 7.09 1.41 -7.36
CA VAL A 74 6.27 2.30 -6.54
C VAL A 74 6.34 3.70 -7.13
N ASP A 75 5.22 4.19 -7.63
CA ASP A 75 5.10 5.50 -8.28
C ASP A 75 4.25 6.44 -7.43
N LYS A 76 4.71 7.69 -7.24
CA LYS A 76 3.91 8.77 -6.66
C LYS A 76 3.32 9.62 -7.78
N VAL A 77 2.04 9.95 -7.68
CA VAL A 77 1.41 10.95 -8.55
C VAL A 77 1.72 12.36 -8.04
N ILE A 78 2.18 13.21 -8.95
CA ILE A 78 2.33 14.64 -8.71
C ILE A 78 1.46 15.37 -9.73
N TYR A 79 0.58 16.23 -9.22
CA TYR A 79 -0.21 17.15 -10.01
C TYR A 79 0.59 18.45 -10.16
N ARG A 80 0.80 18.90 -11.40
CA ARG A 80 1.40 20.21 -11.71
C ARG A 80 0.65 20.83 -12.87
N ASP A 81 0.09 22.02 -12.63
CA ASP A 81 -0.73 22.74 -13.60
C ASP A 81 -1.82 21.81 -14.18
N ASP A 82 -1.78 21.52 -15.48
CA ASP A 82 -2.72 20.66 -16.20
C ASP A 82 -2.23 19.22 -16.43
N LYS A 83 -1.10 18.83 -15.82
CA LYS A 83 -0.47 17.52 -16.04
C LYS A 83 -0.47 16.66 -14.78
N THR A 84 -0.72 15.38 -15.01
CA THR A 84 -0.55 14.32 -14.01
C THR A 84 0.71 13.53 -14.35
N LEU A 85 1.71 13.61 -13.48
CA LEU A 85 2.99 12.92 -13.66
C LEU A 85 3.14 11.82 -12.61
N ARG A 86 3.76 10.69 -12.99
CA ARG A 86 4.11 9.59 -12.09
C ARG A 86 5.63 9.51 -11.94
N PHE A 87 6.12 9.57 -10.70
CA PHE A 87 7.54 9.48 -10.39
C PHE A 87 7.83 8.23 -9.57
N SER A 88 8.86 7.47 -9.96
CA SER A 88 9.33 6.33 -9.19
C SER A 88 9.90 6.82 -7.88
N ILE A 89 9.34 6.35 -6.77
CA ILE A 89 9.77 6.70 -5.40
C ILE A 89 10.25 5.49 -4.61
N GLY A 90 10.16 4.30 -5.20
CA GLY A 90 10.62 3.08 -4.54
C GLY A 90 10.23 1.81 -5.28
N GLU A 91 10.27 0.72 -4.55
CA GLU A 91 10.01 -0.63 -5.04
C GLU A 91 9.22 -1.43 -4.00
N ALA A 92 8.55 -2.47 -4.45
CA ALA A 92 7.90 -3.41 -3.55
C ALA A 92 8.04 -4.85 -4.07
N TYR A 93 7.90 -5.81 -3.19
CA TYR A 93 8.02 -7.22 -3.54
C TYR A 93 7.07 -8.09 -2.72
N GLN A 94 6.67 -9.20 -3.36
CA GLN A 94 5.90 -10.28 -2.77
C GLN A 94 6.60 -11.58 -3.12
N ASN A 95 6.90 -12.41 -2.13
CA ASN A 95 7.54 -13.71 -2.32
C ASN A 95 7.30 -14.61 -1.10
N LYS A 96 7.88 -15.82 -1.10
CA LYS A 96 7.77 -16.76 0.03
C LYS A 96 8.23 -16.19 1.39
N TYR A 97 9.13 -15.22 1.41
CA TYR A 97 9.63 -14.58 2.64
C TYR A 97 8.74 -13.45 3.15
N THR A 98 7.80 -12.96 2.33
CA THR A 98 6.79 -12.00 2.76
C THR A 98 5.50 -12.67 3.25
N ASN A 99 5.48 -14.01 3.28
CA ASN A 99 4.31 -14.80 3.68
C ASN A 99 3.04 -14.42 2.90
N GLY A 100 3.20 -14.04 1.62
CA GLY A 100 2.10 -13.61 0.75
C GLY A 100 1.75 -12.13 0.82
N ASP A 101 2.27 -11.36 1.78
CA ASP A 101 2.06 -9.91 1.86
C ASP A 101 2.94 -9.15 0.86
N ILE A 102 2.60 -7.90 0.53
CA ILE A 102 3.45 -7.04 -0.31
C ILE A 102 4.25 -6.12 0.61
N HIS A 103 5.59 -6.22 0.55
CA HIS A 103 6.50 -5.36 1.29
C HIS A 103 6.94 -4.18 0.42
N ILE A 104 6.70 -2.97 0.90
CA ILE A 104 6.99 -1.72 0.19
C ILE A 104 8.21 -1.04 0.81
N LEU A 105 9.11 -0.57 -0.05
CA LEU A 105 10.32 0.17 0.26
C LEU A 105 10.26 1.54 -0.43
N ILE A 106 10.16 2.60 0.36
CA ILE A 106 10.15 4.00 -0.09
C ILE A 106 11.09 4.76 0.84
N GLU A 107 12.22 5.25 0.36
CA GLU A 107 13.09 6.10 1.17
C GLU A 107 12.58 7.56 1.17
N PRO A 108 12.66 8.29 2.29
CA PRO A 108 13.16 7.88 3.61
C PRO A 108 12.07 7.26 4.53
N LEU A 109 10.85 7.01 4.03
CA LEU A 109 9.70 6.57 4.82
C LEU A 109 9.88 5.17 5.44
N THR A 110 10.59 4.29 4.74
CA THR A 110 10.92 2.94 5.16
C THR A 110 12.41 2.82 5.42
N ASN A 111 12.77 2.00 6.40
CA ASN A 111 14.17 1.73 6.75
C ASN A 111 14.30 0.35 7.40
N PHE A 112 15.50 0.03 7.89
CA PHE A 112 15.80 -1.24 8.54
C PHE A 112 14.87 -1.56 9.73
N PHE A 113 14.30 -0.56 10.39
CA PHE A 113 13.41 -0.74 11.55
C PHE A 113 11.92 -0.61 11.22
N LYS A 114 11.55 0.00 10.10
CA LYS A 114 10.16 0.31 9.74
C LYS A 114 9.87 -0.06 8.28
N LYS A 115 8.90 -0.95 8.07
CA LYS A 115 8.41 -1.36 6.73
C LYS A 115 6.95 -0.94 6.55
N LEU A 116 6.59 -0.66 5.31
CA LEU A 116 5.20 -0.52 4.89
C LEU A 116 4.76 -1.83 4.24
N VAL A 117 3.61 -2.37 4.64
CA VAL A 117 3.15 -3.69 4.20
C VAL A 117 1.68 -3.65 3.81
N ILE A 118 1.33 -4.22 2.65
CA ILE A 118 -0.05 -4.55 2.30
C ILE A 118 -0.33 -5.97 2.80
N ASP A 119 -1.30 -6.08 3.70
CA ASP A 119 -1.75 -7.38 4.23
C ASP A 119 -2.73 -8.01 3.24
N LEU A 120 -2.26 -9.03 2.53
CA LEU A 120 -3.07 -9.79 1.57
C LEU A 120 -3.68 -11.05 2.19
N THR A 121 -3.25 -11.41 3.41
CA THR A 121 -3.62 -12.68 4.05
C THR A 121 -4.85 -12.57 4.95
N GLU A 122 -5.44 -11.38 5.09
CA GLU A 122 -6.69 -11.07 5.83
C GLU A 122 -7.02 -12.07 6.95
N ASN A 123 -6.20 -12.10 8.01
CA ASN A 123 -6.69 -12.62 9.28
C ASN A 123 -7.70 -11.60 9.84
N LYS A 124 -9.00 -11.88 9.64
CA LYS A 124 -10.17 -11.02 9.96
C LYS A 124 -10.32 -10.55 11.42
N LYS A 125 -9.36 -10.84 12.30
CA LYS A 125 -9.45 -10.57 13.74
C LYS A 125 -8.87 -9.22 14.18
N GLU A 126 -7.98 -8.59 13.41
CA GLU A 126 -7.36 -7.32 13.81
C GLU A 126 -8.10 -6.13 13.16
N SER A 127 -8.79 -5.29 13.94
CA SER A 127 -9.39 -4.05 13.45
C SER A 127 -8.34 -2.95 13.36
N CYS A 128 -8.32 -2.21 12.23
CA CYS A 128 -7.57 -0.95 12.09
C CYS A 128 -8.51 0.15 12.60
N GLU A 129 -8.57 0.35 13.93
CA GLU A 129 -9.22 1.53 14.48
C GLU A 129 -8.21 2.68 14.41
N VAL A 130 -8.54 3.69 13.61
CA VAL A 130 -7.79 4.93 13.56
C VAL A 130 -8.02 5.64 14.89
N GLN A 131 -7.07 5.52 15.82
CA GLN A 131 -7.06 6.41 16.98
C GLN A 131 -6.57 7.78 16.49
N CYS A 132 -7.52 8.64 16.13
CA CYS A 132 -7.29 10.07 16.13
C CYS A 132 -7.04 10.48 17.58
N ALA A 133 -5.82 10.88 17.91
CA ALA A 133 -5.52 11.62 19.12
C ALA A 133 -5.90 13.08 18.93
#